data_AF-Q2UVE2-F1
#
_entry.id   AF-Q2UVE2-F1
#
_cell.length_a   1.000
_cell.length_b   1.000
_cell.length_c   1.000
_cell.angle_alpha   90.00
_cell.angle_beta   90.00
_cell.angle_gamma   90.00
#
_symmetry.space_group_name_H-M   'P 1'
#
loop_
_entity.id
_entity.type
_entity.pdbx_description
1 polymer ?
#
loop_
_entity_poly.entity_id
_entity_poly.type
_entity_poly.pdbx_seq_one_letter_code
_entity_poly.pdbx_strand_id
1 'polypeptide(L)'
;RLGIDGLSIGPILFTGFITTLATLAAWPVTRDSRLFHFLMLAMYSGQIGSFSSRDLLLFFIMWELELIPVYLLLCMWGGKKRLYSATKFILYTAGGSVFLLMGVLGVALYGSNEPTLNFETLVNQSYPVVLEITFYIGFFIAFAVKLP
;
A
#
# COMPACT_ATOMS: atom_id res chain seq x y z
N ARG A 1 -11.07 11.02 1.29
CA ARG A 1 -11.67 11.01 2.63
C ARG A 1 -11.02 9.89 3.43
N LEU A 2 -10.66 10.17 4.68
CA LEU A 2 -10.18 9.16 5.60
C LEU A 2 -11.37 8.67 6.44
N GLY A 3 -11.45 7.36 6.65
CA GLY A 3 -12.47 6.76 7.49
C GLY A 3 -11.95 5.46 8.07
N ILE A 4 -12.39 5.14 9.29
CA ILE A 4 -11.99 3.94 10.02
C ILE A 4 -13.24 3.09 10.19
N ASP A 5 -13.27 1.95 9.51
CA ASP A 5 -14.34 0.96 9.62
C ASP A 5 -13.92 -0.19 10.53
N GLY A 6 -14.86 -1.06 10.91
CA GLY A 6 -14.59 -2.20 11.78
C GLY A 6 -13.49 -3.15 11.25
N LEU A 7 -13.32 -3.22 9.92
CA LEU A 7 -12.24 -3.97 9.28
C LEU A 7 -10.88 -3.27 9.35
N SER A 8 -10.84 -1.94 9.40
CA SER A 8 -9.59 -1.16 9.42
C SER A 8 -8.99 -1.04 10.82
N ILE A 9 -9.82 -1.09 11.88
CA ILE A 9 -9.35 -0.94 13.27
C ILE A 9 -8.29 -1.98 13.65
N GLY A 10 -8.54 -3.26 13.33
CA GLY A 10 -7.62 -4.35 13.67
C GLY A 10 -6.22 -4.14 13.08
N PRO A 11 -6.09 -4.01 11.74
CA PRO A 11 -4.81 -3.75 11.09
C PRO A 11 -4.14 -2.46 11.55
N ILE A 12 -4.88 -1.37 11.79
CA ILE A 12 -4.30 -0.09 12.23
C ILE A 12 -3.66 -0.24 13.63
N LEU A 13 -4.38 -0.85 14.58
CA LEU A 13 -3.86 -1.10 15.92
C LEU A 13 -2.63 -2.02 15.88
N PHE A 14 -2.71 -3.09 15.08
CA PHE A 14 -1.61 -4.04 14.93
C PHE A 14 -0.37 -3.38 14.30
N THR A 15 -0.56 -2.53 13.30
CA THR A 15 0.51 -1.75 12.67
C THR A 15 1.16 -0.82 13.70
N GLY A 16 0.37 -0.13 14.52
CA GLY A 16 0.90 0.71 15.62
C GLY A 16 1.72 -0.09 16.63
N PHE A 17 1.22 -1.26 17.02
CA PHE A 17 1.91 -2.15 17.94
C PHE A 17 3.23 -2.68 17.37
N ILE A 18 3.25 -3.15 16.11
CA ILE A 18 4.47 -3.65 15.48
C ILE A 18 5.48 -2.53 15.28
N THR A 19 5.06 -1.37 14.77
CA THR A 19 6.00 -0.27 14.49
C THR A 19 6.63 0.26 15.77
N THR A 20 5.88 0.35 16.86
CA THR A 20 6.45 0.73 18.16
C THR A 20 7.50 -0.27 18.64
N LEU A 21 7.23 -1.58 18.57
CA LEU A 21 8.21 -2.62 18.87
C LEU A 21 9.42 -2.57 17.92
N ALA A 22 9.21 -2.34 16.63
CA ALA A 22 10.28 -2.24 15.64
C ALA A 22 11.19 -1.03 15.90
N THR A 23 10.62 0.09 16.34
CA THR A 23 11.37 1.29 16.72
C THR A 23 12.21 1.03 17.96
N LEU A 24 11.68 0.30 18.95
CA LEU A 24 12.46 -0.13 20.13
C LEU A 24 13.59 -1.10 19.76
N ALA A 25 13.33 -2.04 18.85
CA ALA A 25 14.33 -2.98 18.36
C ALA A 25 15.44 -2.31 17.53
N ALA A 26 15.18 -1.12 16.97
CA ALA A 26 16.13 -0.35 16.18
C ALA A 26 17.13 0.47 17.00
N TRP A 27 17.15 0.32 18.33
CA TRP A 27 18.15 0.94 19.22
C TRP A 27 19.63 0.78 18.79
N PRO A 28 20.09 -0.36 18.25
CA PRO A 28 21.49 -0.52 17.83
C PRO A 28 21.81 0.17 16.49
N VAL A 29 20.84 0.79 15.81
CA VAL A 29 21.06 1.48 14.52
C VAL A 29 21.74 2.83 14.76
N THR A 30 23.07 2.83 14.66
CA THR A 30 23.91 4.03 14.84
C THR A 30 24.17 4.78 13.53
N ARG A 31 24.12 4.08 12.40
CA ARG A 31 24.34 4.65 11.06
C ARG A 31 23.10 5.41 10.59
N ASP A 32 23.28 6.69 10.28
CA ASP A 32 22.24 7.58 9.71
C ASP A 32 20.90 7.49 10.46
N SER A 33 20.95 7.46 11.80
CA SER A 33 19.79 7.19 12.66
C SER A 33 18.60 8.11 12.40
N ARG A 34 18.83 9.39 12.07
CA ARG A 34 17.78 10.35 11.70
C ARG A 34 17.03 9.91 10.44
N LEU A 35 17.76 9.45 9.43
CA LEU A 35 17.15 8.97 8.18
C LEU A 35 16.40 7.67 8.42
N PHE A 36 16.97 6.75 9.23
CA PHE A 36 16.31 5.49 9.57
C PHE A 36 14.94 5.72 10.23
N HIS A 37 14.88 6.55 11.28
CA HIS A 37 13.64 6.84 11.99
C HIS A 37 12.65 7.63 11.12
N PHE A 38 13.14 8.55 10.28
CA PHE A 38 12.30 9.24 9.30
C PHE A 38 11.63 8.25 8.34
N LEU A 39 12.39 7.30 7.76
CA LEU A 39 11.87 6.30 6.84
C LEU A 39 10.91 5.33 7.54
N MET A 40 11.21 4.92 8.77
CA MET A 40 10.31 4.09 9.58
C MET A 40 8.98 4.78 9.86
N LEU A 41 8.99 6.07 10.21
CA LEU A 41 7.77 6.85 10.45
C LEU A 41 7.01 7.14 9.14
N ALA A 42 7.73 7.37 8.04
CA ALA A 42 7.12 7.53 6.72
C ALA A 42 6.40 6.25 6.28
N MET A 43 7.06 5.09 6.44
CA MET A 43 6.45 3.77 6.20
C MET A 43 5.20 3.58 7.07
N TYR A 44 5.29 3.89 8.35
CA TYR A 44 4.16 3.79 9.29
C TYR A 44 2.97 4.65 8.86
N SER A 45 3.23 5.88 8.41
CA SER A 45 2.19 6.77 7.90
C SER A 45 1.53 6.23 6.63
N GLY A 46 2.30 5.61 5.73
CA GLY A 46 1.78 4.95 4.52
C GLY A 46 0.93 3.72 4.83
N GLN A 47 1.34 2.91 5.82
CA GLN A 47 0.58 1.73 6.26
C GLN A 47 -0.77 2.13 6.87
N ILE A 48 -0.78 3.08 7.82
CA ILE A 48 -2.05 3.59 8.39
C ILE A 48 -2.90 4.27 7.31
N GLY A 49 -2.27 5.07 6.45
CA GLY A 49 -2.94 5.76 5.35
C GLY A 49 -3.66 4.77 4.42
N SER A 50 -3.04 3.64 4.11
CA SER A 50 -3.63 2.60 3.26
C SER A 50 -4.88 2.00 3.90
N PHE A 51 -4.86 1.68 5.21
CA PHE A 51 -6.04 1.13 5.89
C PHE A 51 -7.14 2.15 6.21
N SER A 52 -6.80 3.44 6.29
CA SER A 52 -7.75 4.51 6.58
C SER A 52 -8.34 5.16 5.32
N SER A 53 -7.86 4.82 4.13
CA SER A 53 -8.30 5.45 2.88
C SER A 53 -9.67 4.95 2.44
N ARG A 54 -10.65 5.87 2.30
CA ARG A 54 -11.97 5.59 1.69
C ARG A 54 -12.08 6.02 0.22
N ASP A 55 -10.97 6.46 -0.37
CA ASP A 55 -10.85 6.68 -1.82
C ASP A 55 -9.85 5.71 -2.41
N LEU A 56 -10.18 5.08 -3.54
CA LEU A 56 -9.31 4.10 -4.20
C LEU A 56 -7.98 4.71 -4.69
N LEU A 57 -8.01 5.95 -5.17
CA LEU A 57 -6.80 6.64 -5.61
C LEU A 57 -5.93 7.02 -4.42
N LEU A 58 -6.53 7.46 -3.30
CA LEU A 58 -5.79 7.73 -2.07
C LEU A 58 -5.17 6.44 -1.52
N PHE A 59 -5.91 5.33 -1.56
CA PHE A 59 -5.40 4.01 -1.23
C PHE A 59 -4.20 3.64 -2.09
N PHE A 60 -4.27 3.82 -3.42
CA PHE A 60 -3.14 3.59 -4.33
C PHE A 60 -1.93 4.47 -4.00
N ILE A 61 -2.14 5.76 -3.73
CA ILE A 61 -1.04 6.67 -3.34
C ILE A 61 -0.37 6.19 -2.05
N MET A 62 -1.16 5.82 -1.03
CA MET A 62 -0.62 5.34 0.25
C MET A 62 0.11 3.99 0.08
N TRP A 63 -0.41 3.12 -0.79
CA TRP A 63 0.19 1.85 -1.16
C TRP A 63 1.56 1.99 -1.83
N GLU A 64 1.72 3.00 -2.69
CA GLU A 64 3.01 3.34 -3.32
C GLU A 64 3.94 4.08 -2.36
N LEU A 65 3.38 4.94 -1.51
CA LEU A 65 4.13 5.76 -0.57
C LEU A 65 4.90 4.91 0.45
N GLU A 66 4.38 3.74 0.85
CA GLU A 66 5.12 2.83 1.72
C GLU A 66 6.26 2.07 1.02
N LEU A 67 6.24 1.94 -0.32
CA LEU A 67 7.28 1.22 -1.07
C LEU A 67 8.62 1.95 -1.03
N ILE A 68 8.61 3.29 -1.13
CA ILE A 68 9.82 4.10 -1.19
C ILE A 68 10.63 3.99 0.12
N PRO A 69 10.04 4.16 1.32
CA PRO A 69 10.75 3.96 2.58
C PRO A 69 11.29 2.54 2.75
N VAL A 70 10.50 1.51 2.42
CA VAL A 70 10.94 0.12 2.54
C VAL A 70 12.13 -0.15 1.63
N TYR A 71 12.09 0.32 0.39
CA TYR A 71 13.20 0.20 -0.56
C TYR A 71 14.49 0.82 -0.02
N LEU A 72 14.41 2.04 0.53
CA LEU A 72 15.57 2.72 1.11
C LEU A 72 16.10 2.02 2.36
N LEU A 73 15.20 1.54 3.23
CA LEU A 73 15.57 0.77 4.42
C LEU A 73 16.34 -0.50 4.04
N LEU A 74 15.84 -1.25 3.04
CA LEU A 74 16.52 -2.45 2.52
C LEU A 74 17.86 -2.10 1.87
N CYS A 75 17.93 -1.05 1.06
CA CYS A 75 19.12 -0.65 0.32
C CYS A 75 20.27 -0.23 1.26
N MET A 76 19.96 0.51 2.33
CA MET A 76 20.95 1.11 3.22
C MET A 76 21.31 0.20 4.41
N TRP A 77 20.32 -0.37 5.09
CA TRP A 77 20.50 -1.19 6.30
C TRP A 77 20.29 -2.69 6.08
N GLY A 78 20.00 -3.13 4.86
CA GLY A 78 19.93 -4.55 4.52
C GLY A 78 21.28 -5.27 4.60
N GLY A 79 21.23 -6.59 4.71
CA GLY A 79 22.42 -7.46 4.82
C GLY A 79 23.16 -7.73 3.50
N LYS A 80 23.63 -8.96 3.32
CA LYS A 80 24.32 -9.38 2.08
C LYS A 80 23.37 -9.27 0.88
N LYS A 81 23.87 -8.81 -0.27
CA LYS A 81 23.09 -8.61 -1.51
C LYS A 81 21.88 -7.66 -1.33
N ARG A 82 22.01 -6.64 -0.48
CA ARG A 82 20.97 -5.63 -0.21
C ARG A 82 20.43 -4.94 -1.46
N LEU A 83 21.30 -4.52 -2.38
CA LEU A 83 20.89 -3.89 -3.64
C LEU A 83 20.03 -4.82 -4.48
N TYR A 84 20.47 -6.06 -4.67
CA TYR A 84 19.70 -7.07 -5.41
C TYR A 84 18.32 -7.32 -4.78
N SER A 85 18.27 -7.44 -3.45
CA SER A 85 17.03 -7.70 -2.72
C SER A 85 16.07 -6.50 -2.79
N ALA A 86 16.58 -5.28 -2.62
CA ALA A 86 15.80 -4.05 -2.69
C ALA A 86 15.27 -3.80 -4.11
N THR A 87 16.11 -3.95 -5.14
CA THR A 87 15.68 -3.79 -6.54
C THR A 87 14.66 -4.85 -6.95
N LYS A 88 14.83 -6.10 -6.48
CA LYS A 88 13.81 -7.14 -6.72
C LYS A 88 12.51 -6.80 -6.01
N PHE A 89 12.56 -6.36 -4.75
CA PHE A 89 11.35 -5.96 -4.01
C PHE A 89 10.57 -4.89 -4.77
N ILE A 90 11.20 -3.76 -5.11
CA ILE A 90 10.50 -2.65 -5.77
C ILE A 90 9.98 -3.03 -7.16
N LEU A 91 10.71 -3.83 -7.94
CA LEU A 91 10.24 -4.27 -9.26
C LEU A 91 9.01 -5.17 -9.18
N TYR A 92 8.97 -6.08 -8.22
CA TYR A 92 7.81 -6.95 -8.04
C TYR A 92 6.61 -6.15 -7.53
N THR A 93 6.78 -5.35 -6.47
CA THR A 93 5.67 -4.60 -5.87
C THR A 93 5.15 -3.47 -6.75
N ALA A 94 6.03 -2.70 -7.39
CA ALA A 94 5.62 -1.65 -8.32
C ALA A 94 5.06 -2.23 -9.62
N GLY A 95 5.55 -3.39 -10.08
CA GLY A 95 4.95 -4.10 -11.21
C GLY A 95 3.54 -4.58 -10.88
N GLY A 96 3.32 -5.09 -9.66
CA GLY A 96 1.99 -5.49 -9.19
C GLY A 96 1.02 -4.31 -9.04
N SER A 97 1.49 -3.15 -8.59
CA SER A 97 0.63 -1.99 -8.37
C SER A 97 0.11 -1.34 -9.66
N VAL A 98 0.75 -1.58 -10.81
CA VAL A 98 0.21 -1.18 -12.13
C VAL A 98 -1.16 -1.83 -12.38
N PHE A 99 -1.34 -3.10 -12.00
CA PHE A 99 -2.64 -3.78 -12.13
C PHE A 99 -3.69 -3.16 -11.20
N LEU A 100 -3.27 -2.73 -10.01
CA LEU A 100 -4.14 -2.01 -9.08
C LEU A 100 -4.59 -0.68 -9.70
N LEU A 101 -3.65 0.10 -10.26
CA LEU A 101 -3.97 1.37 -10.90
C LEU A 101 -4.92 1.19 -12.09
N MET A 102 -4.70 0.17 -12.93
CA MET A 102 -5.60 -0.14 -14.04
C MET A 102 -7.01 -0.51 -13.54
N GLY A 103 -7.12 -1.26 -12.44
CA GLY A 103 -8.40 -1.57 -11.82
C GLY A 103 -9.09 -0.32 -11.27
N VAL A 104 -8.36 0.55 -10.55
CA VAL A 104 -8.90 1.81 -10.01
C VAL A 104 -9.39 2.74 -11.12
N LEU A 105 -8.59 2.95 -12.17
CA LEU A 105 -8.99 3.78 -13.30
C LEU A 105 -10.14 3.15 -14.09
N GLY A 106 -10.11 1.83 -14.29
CA GLY A 106 -11.17 1.11 -14.98
C GLY A 106 -12.51 1.25 -14.28
N VAL A 107 -12.54 1.09 -12.96
CA VAL A 107 -13.74 1.26 -12.12
C VAL A 107 -14.20 2.73 -12.12
N ALA A 108 -13.27 3.68 -11.99
CA ALA A 108 -13.57 5.11 -11.91
C ALA A 108 -14.17 5.70 -13.19
N LEU A 109 -13.70 5.22 -14.36
CA LEU A 109 -14.16 5.66 -15.67
C LEU A 109 -15.40 4.90 -16.14
N TYR A 110 -15.78 3.82 -15.45
CA TYR A 110 -16.93 3.03 -15.81
C TYR A 110 -18.23 3.70 -15.36
N GLY A 111 -19.12 4.00 -16.31
CA GLY A 111 -20.53 4.26 -16.06
C GLY A 111 -20.92 5.62 -15.47
N SER A 112 -20.02 6.61 -15.37
CA SER A 112 -20.36 7.93 -14.81
C SER A 112 -19.90 9.10 -15.69
N ASN A 113 -20.76 10.13 -15.85
CA ASN A 113 -20.39 11.44 -16.41
C ASN A 113 -19.52 12.25 -15.44
N GLU A 114 -19.54 11.91 -14.15
CA GLU A 114 -18.68 12.47 -13.11
C GLU A 114 -17.85 11.33 -12.49
N PRO A 115 -16.54 11.25 -12.76
CA PRO A 115 -15.71 10.19 -12.20
C PRO A 115 -15.62 10.32 -10.68
N THR A 116 -16.11 9.32 -9.95
CA THR A 116 -15.99 9.25 -8.48
C THR A 116 -15.07 8.10 -8.08
N LEU A 117 -14.29 8.32 -7.03
CA LEU A 117 -13.27 7.38 -6.52
C LEU A 117 -13.57 6.91 -5.10
N ASN A 118 -14.72 7.29 -4.56
CA ASN A 118 -15.15 6.90 -3.22
C ASN A 118 -15.56 5.42 -3.22
N PHE A 119 -15.10 4.66 -2.24
CA PHE A 119 -15.48 3.25 -2.12
C PHE A 119 -16.99 3.06 -2.01
N GLU A 120 -17.69 3.90 -1.24
CA GLU A 120 -19.13 3.77 -1.00
C GLU A 120 -19.97 3.93 -2.28
N THR A 121 -19.54 4.77 -3.23
CA THR A 121 -20.26 4.96 -4.50
C THR A 121 -19.99 3.81 -5.45
N LEU A 122 -18.75 3.33 -5.51
CA LEU A 122 -18.32 2.27 -6.43
C LEU A 122 -18.86 0.89 -6.03
N VAL A 123 -18.98 0.59 -4.74
CA VAL A 123 -19.56 -0.68 -4.26
C VAL A 123 -21.05 -0.81 -4.61
N ASN A 124 -21.77 0.32 -4.67
CA ASN A 124 -23.20 0.33 -4.97
C ASN A 124 -23.51 0.40 -6.48
N GLN A 125 -22.48 0.49 -7.32
CA GLN A 125 -22.62 0.54 -8.76
C GLN A 125 -22.76 -0.86 -9.35
N SER A 126 -23.69 -1.05 -10.29
CA SER A 126 -23.87 -2.34 -10.97
C SER A 126 -22.89 -2.47 -12.14
N TYR A 127 -22.10 -3.54 -12.14
CA TYR A 127 -21.18 -3.87 -13.21
C TYR A 127 -21.62 -5.16 -13.93
N PRO A 128 -21.33 -5.32 -15.23
CA PRO A 128 -21.49 -6.60 -15.92
C PRO A 128 -20.53 -7.63 -15.32
N VAL A 129 -21.00 -8.86 -15.13
CA VAL A 129 -20.23 -9.96 -14.51
C VAL A 129 -18.85 -10.16 -15.14
N VAL A 130 -18.73 -10.06 -16.47
CA VAL A 130 -17.45 -10.20 -17.19
C VAL A 130 -16.44 -9.14 -16.75
N LEU A 131 -16.92 -7.93 -16.51
CA LEU A 131 -16.12 -6.78 -16.15
C LEU A 131 -15.70 -6.84 -14.68
N GLU A 132 -16.60 -7.27 -13.80
CA GLU A 132 -16.29 -7.58 -12.39
C GLU A 132 -15.19 -8.63 -12.26
N ILE A 133 -15.28 -9.74 -13.00
CA ILE A 133 -14.26 -10.79 -12.99
C ILE A 133 -12.90 -10.23 -13.45
N THR A 134 -12.90 -9.38 -14.47
CA THR A 134 -11.67 -8.78 -15.01
C THR A 134 -10.99 -7.88 -13.97
N PHE A 135 -11.76 -7.00 -13.31
CA PHE A 135 -11.23 -6.15 -12.23
C PHE A 135 -10.80 -6.96 -11.02
N TYR A 136 -11.57 -7.97 -10.65
CA TYR A 136 -11.22 -8.88 -9.56
C TYR A 136 -9.87 -9.56 -9.80
N ILE A 137 -9.62 -10.08 -11.00
CA ILE A 137 -8.32 -10.68 -11.35
C ILE A 137 -7.19 -9.65 -11.27
N GLY A 138 -7.41 -8.43 -11.76
CA GLY A 138 -6.44 -7.33 -11.66
C GLY A 138 -6.06 -7.00 -10.22
N PHE A 139 -7.06 -6.83 -9.35
CA PHE A 139 -6.83 -6.60 -7.93
C PHE A 139 -6.19 -7.81 -7.25
N PHE A 140 -6.63 -9.02 -7.57
CA PHE A 140 -6.08 -10.25 -7.02
C PHE A 140 -4.59 -10.38 -7.30
N ILE A 141 -4.13 -10.10 -8.54
CA ILE A 141 -2.70 -10.11 -8.88
C ILE A 141 -1.95 -9.07 -8.06
N ALA A 142 -2.47 -7.84 -7.96
CA ALA A 142 -1.82 -6.78 -7.20
C ALA A 142 -1.67 -7.13 -5.70
N PHE A 143 -2.70 -7.73 -5.10
CA PHE A 143 -2.66 -8.19 -3.72
C PHE A 143 -1.78 -9.43 -3.52
N ALA A 144 -1.84 -10.41 -4.43
CA ALA A 144 -1.07 -11.66 -4.35
C ALA A 144 0.45 -11.43 -4.42
N VAL A 145 0.90 -10.37 -5.10
CA VAL A 145 2.32 -9.99 -5.10
C VAL A 145 2.80 -9.57 -3.70
N LYS A 146 1.93 -8.98 -2.89
CA LYS A 146 2.27 -8.43 -1.57
C LYS A 146 1.90 -9.37 -0.42
N LEU A 147 0.87 -10.20 -0.62
CA LEU A 147 0.39 -11.25 0.26
C LEU A 147 0.74 -12.62 -0.38
N PRO A 148 1.95 -13.14 -0.17
CA PRO A 148 2.36 -14.43 -0.69
C PRO A 148 1.63 -15.61 -0.02
#